data_AF-A0A7W0LXV7-F1
#
_entry.id   AF-A0A7W0LXV7-F1
#
_cell.length_a   1.000
_cell.length_b   1.000
_cell.length_c   1.000
_cell.angle_alpha   90.00
_cell.angle_beta   90.00
_cell.angle_gamma   90.00
#
_symmetry.space_group_name_H-M   'P 1'
#
loop_
_entity.id
_entity.type
_entity.pdbx_description
1 polymer ?
#
loop_
_entity_poly.entity_id
_entity_poly.type
_entity_poly.pdbx_seq_one_letter_code
_entity_poly.pdbx_strand_id
1 'polypeptide(L)'
;MGIAAVWGLTFVMVQDAIEELPTMAFLGYRFLPAALLVGLVFRGGLRSLTPAGWRAGALMGVFLTAGYVSQTLGLEQTSASNAGFITGLMVVLTPLLAAI
;
A
#
# COMPACT_ATOMS: atom_id res chain seq x y z
N MET A 1 -4.96 18.16 -9.31
CA MET A 1 -5.96 17.46 -10.14
C MET A 1 -5.41 16.16 -10.76
N GLY A 2 -4.31 16.19 -11.53
CA GLY A 2 -3.78 14.98 -12.19
C GLY A 2 -3.46 13.80 -11.25
N ILE A 3 -2.77 14.03 -10.13
CA ILE A 3 -2.42 12.96 -9.17
C ILE A 3 -3.68 12.32 -8.55
N ALA A 4 -4.66 13.14 -8.15
CA ALA A 4 -5.91 12.65 -7.57
C ALA A 4 -6.75 11.84 -8.58
N ALA A 5 -6.75 12.25 -9.84
CA ALA A 5 -7.43 11.51 -10.91
C ALA A 5 -6.76 10.15 -11.18
N VAL A 6 -5.42 10.13 -11.29
CA VAL A 6 -4.65 8.87 -11.47
C VAL A 6 -4.89 7.93 -10.30
N TRP A 7 -4.83 8.45 -9.06
CA TRP A 7 -5.04 7.64 -7.86
C TRP A 7 -6.47 7.09 -7.76
N GLY A 8 -7.48 7.91 -8.07
CA GLY A 8 -8.89 7.49 -8.11
C GLY A 8 -9.16 6.40 -9.14
N LEU A 9 -8.61 6.51 -10.36
CA LEU A 9 -8.72 5.48 -11.40
C LEU A 9 -8.08 4.16 -10.97
N THR A 10 -7.01 4.22 -10.16
CA THR A 10 -6.33 3.02 -9.67
C THR A 10 -7.23 2.18 -8.77
N PHE A 11 -8.15 2.77 -8.00
CA PHE A 11 -9.09 2.00 -7.19
C PHE A 11 -10.06 1.19 -8.02
N VAL A 12 -10.56 1.75 -9.12
CA VAL A 12 -11.44 1.03 -10.04
C VAL A 12 -10.70 -0.14 -10.66
N MET A 13 -9.48 0.08 -11.18
CA MET A 13 -8.65 -0.99 -11.71
C MET A 13 -8.32 -2.09 -10.68
N VAL A 14 -8.06 -1.72 -9.43
CA VAL A 14 -7.78 -2.71 -8.37
C VAL A 14 -9.05 -3.47 -8.00
N GLN A 15 -10.21 -2.80 -7.97
CA GLN A 15 -11.51 -3.44 -7.72
C GLN A 15 -11.82 -4.48 -8.81
N ASP A 16 -11.67 -4.14 -10.09
CA ASP A 16 -11.84 -5.08 -11.19
C ASP A 16 -10.86 -6.27 -11.08
N ALA A 17 -9.59 -5.99 -10.71
CA ALA A 17 -8.57 -7.03 -10.61
C ALA A 17 -8.79 -8.01 -9.44
N ILE A 18 -9.36 -7.57 -8.32
CA ILE A 18 -9.66 -8.46 -7.17
C ILE A 18 -10.96 -9.25 -7.35
N GLU A 19 -11.82 -8.86 -8.30
CA GLU A 19 -12.96 -9.69 -8.72
C GLU A 19 -12.49 -10.93 -9.53
N GLU A 20 -11.39 -10.80 -10.27
CA GLU A 20 -10.80 -11.89 -11.06
C GLU A 20 -9.78 -12.73 -10.28
N LEU A 21 -9.07 -12.13 -9.30
CA LEU A 21 -7.99 -12.76 -8.56
C LEU A 21 -8.19 -12.61 -7.05
N PRO A 22 -7.90 -13.64 -6.23
CA PRO A 22 -7.93 -13.50 -4.77
C PRO A 22 -7.08 -12.32 -4.29
N THR A 23 -7.64 -11.49 -3.40
CA THR A 23 -7.02 -10.25 -2.87
C THR A 23 -5.56 -10.42 -2.46
N MET A 24 -5.25 -11.51 -1.76
CA MET A 24 -3.88 -11.78 -1.30
C MET A 24 -2.93 -12.16 -2.45
N ALA A 25 -3.43 -12.82 -3.49
CA ALA A 25 -2.65 -13.14 -4.69
C ALA A 25 -2.34 -11.88 -5.50
N PHE A 26 -3.32 -10.98 -5.67
CA PHE A 26 -3.12 -9.68 -6.33
C PHE A 26 -2.04 -8.85 -5.61
N LEU A 27 -2.11 -8.76 -4.29
CA LEU A 27 -1.09 -8.09 -3.48
C LEU A 27 0.28 -8.74 -3.63
N GLY A 28 0.34 -10.08 -3.63
CA GLY A 28 1.58 -10.83 -3.90
C GLY A 28 2.20 -10.48 -5.25
N TYR A 29 1.41 -10.50 -6.33
CA TYR A 29 1.87 -10.14 -7.68
C TYR A 29 2.33 -8.69 -7.78
N ARG A 30 1.74 -7.77 -7.01
CA ARG A 30 2.13 -6.37 -7.00
C ARG A 30 3.43 -6.12 -6.24
N PHE A 31 3.54 -6.67 -5.03
CA PHE A 31 4.63 -6.32 -4.11
C PHE A 31 5.85 -7.23 -4.20
N LEU A 32 5.71 -8.52 -4.56
CA LEU A 32 6.86 -9.43 -4.66
C LEU A 32 7.84 -9.02 -5.77
N PRO A 33 7.41 -8.75 -7.03
CA PRO A 33 8.34 -8.34 -8.08
C PRO A 33 8.98 -6.99 -7.77
N ALA A 34 8.21 -6.06 -7.19
CA ALA A 34 8.72 -4.75 -6.77
C ALA A 34 9.80 -4.88 -5.70
N ALA A 35 9.57 -5.71 -4.67
CA ALA A 35 10.55 -5.98 -3.62
C ALA A 35 11.83 -6.64 -4.17
N LEU A 36 11.70 -7.59 -5.11
CA LEU A 36 12.84 -8.24 -5.75
C LEU A 36 13.65 -7.26 -6.60
N LEU A 37 12.99 -6.43 -7.41
CA LEU A 37 13.64 -5.40 -8.24
C LEU A 37 14.41 -4.40 -7.37
N VAL A 38 13.76 -3.84 -6.36
CA VAL A 38 14.39 -2.88 -5.44
C VAL A 38 15.53 -3.55 -4.68
N GLY A 39 15.34 -4.77 -4.19
CA GLY A 39 16.37 -5.54 -3.49
C GLY A 39 17.59 -5.82 -4.36
N LEU A 40 17.39 -6.10 -5.66
CA LEU A 40 18.47 -6.35 -6.61
C LEU A 40 19.22 -5.06 -6.98
N VAL A 41 18.49 -3.98 -7.28
CA VAL A 41 19.07 -2.69 -7.67
C VAL A 41 19.86 -2.07 -6.52
N PHE A 42 19.31 -2.11 -5.30
CA PHE A 42 19.93 -1.50 -4.12
C PHE A 42 20.70 -2.50 -3.25
N ARG A 43 21.05 -3.67 -3.79
CA ARG A 43 21.76 -4.76 -3.08
C ARG A 43 23.01 -4.31 -2.32
N GLY A 44 23.72 -3.30 -2.82
CA GLY A 44 24.90 -2.73 -2.17
C GLY A 44 24.55 -1.96 -0.90
N GLY A 45 23.53 -1.09 -0.96
CA GLY A 45 23.03 -0.32 0.17
C GLY A 45 22.37 -1.20 1.24
N LEU A 46 21.64 -2.24 0.82
CA LEU A 46 21.03 -3.20 1.75
C LEU A 46 22.09 -3.97 2.56
N ARG A 47 23.24 -4.28 1.95
CA ARG A 47 24.34 -4.96 2.64
C ARG A 47 25.06 -4.09 3.67
N SER A 48 25.04 -2.77 3.50
CA SER A 48 25.60 -1.82 4.47
C SER A 48 24.66 -1.50 5.64
N LEU A 49 23.41 -2.00 5.63
CA LEU A 49 22.48 -1.75 6.72
C LEU A 49 22.91 -2.45 8.01
N THR A 50 22.83 -1.72 9.11
CA THR A 50 22.99 -2.28 10.46
C THR A 50 21.80 -3.17 10.81
N PRO A 51 21.90 -4.06 11.82
CA PRO A 51 20.77 -4.85 12.31
C PRO A 51 19.57 -3.98 12.74
N ALA A 52 19.84 -2.77 13.23
CA ALA A 52 18.79 -1.79 13.55
C ALA A 52 18.07 -1.29 12.29
N GLY A 53 18.80 -1.01 11.21
CA GLY A 53 18.22 -0.63 9.92
C GLY A 53 17.34 -1.72 9.32
N TRP A 54 17.78 -2.98 9.41
CA TRP A 54 16.97 -4.13 8.98
C TRP A 54 15.69 -4.29 9.81
N ARG A 55 15.77 -4.11 11.14
CA ARG A 55 14.59 -4.15 12.02
C ARG A 55 13.61 -3.03 11.71
N ALA A 56 14.09 -1.80 11.52
CA ALA A 56 13.25 -0.67 11.16
C ALA A 56 12.56 -0.88 9.80
N GLY A 57 13.31 -1.36 8.80
CA GLY A 57 12.76 -1.69 7.48
C GLY A 57 11.70 -2.81 7.54
N ALA A 58 11.96 -3.86 8.31
CA ALA A 58 11.00 -4.95 8.52
C ALA A 58 9.73 -4.44 9.23
N LEU A 59 9.87 -3.62 10.27
CA LEU A 59 8.75 -3.05 11.00
C LEU A 59 7.88 -2.17 10.09
N MET A 60 8.50 -1.27 9.32
CA MET A 60 7.77 -0.46 8.34
C MET A 60 7.12 -1.32 7.24
N GLY A 61 7.79 -2.37 6.78
CA GLY A 61 7.23 -3.33 5.83
C GLY A 61 5.99 -4.04 6.35
N VAL A 62 5.97 -4.44 7.63
CA VAL A 62 4.80 -5.03 8.27
C VAL A 62 3.64 -4.04 8.32
N PHE A 63 3.87 -2.80 8.78
CA PHE A 63 2.82 -1.77 8.81
C PHE A 63 2.28 -1.44 7.42
N LEU A 64 3.16 -1.33 6.43
CA LEU A 64 2.79 -1.09 5.04
C LEU A 64 1.91 -2.23 4.51
N THR A 65 2.34 -3.47 4.71
CA THR A 65 1.60 -4.66 4.26
C THR A 65 0.25 -4.75 4.96
N ALA A 66 0.20 -4.56 6.27
CA ALA A 66 -1.04 -4.56 7.03
C ALA A 66 -2.00 -3.47 6.53
N GLY A 67 -1.49 -2.26 6.27
CA GLY A 67 -2.26 -1.16 5.69
C GLY A 67 -2.84 -1.49 4.32
N TYR A 68 -2.01 -2.02 3.41
CA TYR A 68 -2.47 -2.43 2.07
C TYR A 68 -3.47 -3.57 2.12
N VAL A 69 -3.22 -4.63 2.90
CA VAL A 69 -4.16 -5.75 3.06
C VAL A 69 -5.50 -5.23 3.59
N SER A 70 -5.48 -4.39 4.63
CA SER A 70 -6.71 -3.84 5.21
C SER A 70 -7.46 -2.95 4.20
N GLN A 71 -6.73 -2.15 3.44
CA GLN A 71 -7.32 -1.30 2.39
C GLN A 71 -7.93 -2.14 1.26
N THR A 72 -7.24 -3.17 0.78
CA THR A 72 -7.72 -4.01 -0.34
C THR A 72 -8.88 -4.90 0.11
N LEU A 73 -8.86 -5.46 1.32
CA LEU A 73 -10.01 -6.17 1.90
C LEU A 73 -11.20 -5.23 2.15
N GLY A 74 -10.94 -3.97 2.50
CA GLY A 74 -11.96 -2.93 2.59
C GLY A 74 -12.58 -2.63 1.22
N LEU A 75 -11.75 -2.58 0.17
CA LEU A 75 -12.17 -2.39 -1.22
C LEU A 75 -12.97 -3.59 -1.74
N GLU A 76 -12.67 -4.81 -1.31
CA GLU A 76 -13.46 -6.01 -1.65
C GLU A 76 -14.87 -5.94 -1.07
N GLN A 77 -15.02 -5.34 0.11
CA GLN A 77 -16.31 -5.21 0.81
C GLN A 77 -17.07 -3.90 0.50
N THR A 78 -16.48 -2.98 -0.26
CA THR A 78 -17.07 -1.66 -0.53
C THR A 78 -16.85 -1.22 -1.98
N SER A 79 -17.42 -0.11 -2.41
CA SER A 79 -17.16 0.41 -3.76
C SER A 79 -15.85 1.21 -3.82
N ALA A 80 -15.22 1.29 -4.99
CA ALA A 80 -14.07 2.17 -5.23
C ALA A 80 -14.32 3.62 -4.77
N SER A 81 -15.55 4.12 -4.94
CA SER A 81 -15.96 5.44 -4.46
C SER A 81 -15.90 5.55 -2.93
N ASN A 82 -16.40 4.56 -2.19
CA ASN A 82 -16.37 4.55 -0.73
C ASN A 82 -14.96 4.37 -0.18
N ALA A 83 -14.17 3.47 -0.76
CA ALA A 83 -12.77 3.27 -0.38
C ALA A 83 -11.92 4.53 -0.66
N GLY A 84 -12.14 5.18 -1.80
CA GLY A 84 -11.52 6.46 -2.14
C GLY A 84 -11.92 7.58 -1.19
N PHE A 85 -13.19 7.67 -0.81
CA PHE A 85 -13.68 8.64 0.18
C PHE A 85 -13.03 8.43 1.56
N ILE A 86 -13.06 7.20 2.08
CA ILE A 86 -12.45 6.86 3.38
C ILE A 86 -10.95 7.18 3.37
N THR A 87 -10.25 6.86 2.29
CA THR A 87 -8.82 7.20 2.21
C THR A 87 -8.58 8.70 2.10
N GLY A 88 -9.48 9.43 1.41
CA GLY A 88 -9.47 10.89 1.37
C GLY A 88 -9.64 11.55 2.74
N LEU A 89 -10.42 10.94 3.65
CA LEU A 89 -10.58 11.43 5.02
C LEU A 89 -9.26 11.45 5.81
N MET A 90 -8.25 10.67 5.42
CA MET A 90 -6.93 10.72 6.07
C MET A 90 -6.33 12.12 6.03
N VAL A 91 -6.58 12.92 4.98
CA VAL A 91 -6.12 14.32 4.88
C VAL A 91 -6.67 15.19 6.02
N VAL A 92 -7.87 14.87 6.52
CA VAL A 92 -8.51 15.56 7.65
C VAL A 92 -8.12 14.91 8.98
N LEU A 93 -8.06 13.58 9.04
CA LEU A 93 -7.76 12.83 10.27
C LEU A 93 -6.30 13.01 10.72
N THR A 94 -5.33 13.07 9.81
CA THR A 94 -3.91 13.22 10.15
C THR A 94 -3.63 14.50 10.96
N PRO A 95 -4.03 15.71 10.55
CA PRO A 95 -3.82 16.91 11.36
C PRO A 95 -4.64 16.89 12.67
N LEU A 96 -5.83 16.28 12.68
CA LEU A 96 -6.65 16.14 13.89
C LEU A 96 -5.98 15.25 14.95
N LEU A 97 -5.41 14.12 14.53
CA LEU A 97 -4.66 13.22 15.42
C LEU A 97 -3.31 13.82 15.84
N ALA A 98 -2.69 14.65 15.00
CA ALA A 98 -1.44 15.35 15.34
C ALA A 98 -1.65 16.56 16.27
N ALA A 99 -2.88 17.08 16.35
CA ALA A 99 -3.23 18.19 17.23
C ALA A 99 -3.54 17.77 18.67
N ILE A 100 -3.68 16.45 18.92
CA ILE A 100 -3.92 15.83 20.23
C ILE A 100 -2.60 15.25 20.73
#